data_AF-A0A0D2GSV9-F1
#
_entry.id   AF-A0A0D2GSV9-F1
#
_cell.length_a   1.000
_cell.length_b   1.000
_cell.length_c   1.000
_cell.angle_alpha   90.00
_cell.angle_beta   90.00
_cell.angle_gamma   90.00
#
_symmetry.space_group_name_H-M   'P 1'
#
loop_
_entity.id
_entity.type
_entity.pdbx_description
1 polymer ?
#
loop_
_entity_poly.entity_id
_entity_poly.type
_entity_poly.pdbx_seq_one_letter_code
_entity_poly.pdbx_strand_id
1 'polypeptide(L)'
;MASGSESTLPPPFARSWESIMPWEIRTQIFSECIKNRSVSLLYANKQHYTAFRPLLYENFVLSFVIDPSATDSLVDILGQNGRVVCAASPHPDYVSIVEYMPTDLFQRIEIFIDAPDPDDPGQLVRAWKQTTGLLAALLPRWKTAEAPMTMTNIQVPRGRRSKTALLPPMIVQFRGKEGQDKKWTSFQPSLERRVWNHSVPSFGYWDPEMETTPIKHGGIHSDLGIIMTAFLRVRGVASLSFDFPGEVDAPPKDVASLMREVDRLTAEGKPFGLYGQQDDDDYMIGIAEDNFHLWLDYLLDDMQGPSAALVRGDRAETWCSEYDFLMKERLYNCSLGNILKHHLEKQYTDRCVARILLTTAIHVSCSRGLGQYRGEEQSQRMAATKQRHWSFWTRHFPRGIACKSDNELWPMDVSTRTRRSWLAGGTNITCTHWSQPVLGRPPVYLCPVCGDQDAQEYDEYNIADVYEEEQDLLVEYLEASPLMPPRFEEM
;
A
#
# COMPACT_ATOMS: atom_id res chain seq x y z
N MET A 1 -17.06 34.15 67.99
CA MET A 1 -16.58 34.20 66.59
C MET A 1 -16.53 32.77 66.08
N ALA A 2 -17.64 32.28 65.54
CA ALA A 2 -17.72 30.96 64.93
C ALA A 2 -17.80 31.19 63.42
N SER A 3 -16.75 30.81 62.71
CA SER A 3 -16.65 30.85 61.25
C SER A 3 -17.62 29.82 60.67
N GLY A 4 -18.68 30.30 60.04
CA GLY A 4 -19.58 29.48 59.24
C GLY A 4 -18.85 29.00 57.99
N SER A 5 -18.63 27.69 57.92
CA SER A 5 -18.24 27.01 56.70
C SER A 5 -19.44 26.96 55.75
N GLU A 6 -19.46 27.85 54.76
CA GLU A 6 -20.36 27.72 53.61
C GLU A 6 -19.96 26.48 52.81
N SER A 7 -20.69 25.39 53.06
CA SER A 7 -20.75 24.20 52.22
C SER A 7 -21.29 24.62 50.85
N THR A 8 -20.39 24.90 49.92
CA THR A 8 -20.70 25.04 48.49
C THR A 8 -21.09 23.66 47.96
N LEU A 9 -22.41 23.42 47.86
CA LEU A 9 -22.94 22.26 47.15
C LEU A 9 -22.43 22.31 45.69
N PRO A 10 -21.99 21.19 45.11
CA PRO A 10 -21.59 21.15 43.71
C PRO A 10 -22.79 21.56 42.83
N PRO A 11 -22.57 22.30 41.73
CA PRO A 11 -23.65 22.80 40.90
C PRO A 11 -24.51 21.63 40.37
N PRO A 12 -25.85 21.73 40.41
CA PRO A 12 -26.77 20.61 40.13
C PRO A 12 -26.89 20.22 38.64
N PHE A 13 -25.95 20.59 37.78
CA PHE A 13 -26.07 20.46 36.33
C PHE A 13 -24.84 19.89 35.65
N ALA A 14 -24.39 18.71 36.09
CA ALA A 14 -23.60 17.82 35.26
C ALA A 14 -24.29 16.45 35.17
N ARG A 15 -25.58 16.44 34.80
CA ARG A 15 -26.18 15.22 34.26
C ARG A 15 -25.42 14.89 32.97
N SER A 16 -24.88 13.68 32.85
CA SER A 16 -24.18 13.30 31.62
C SER A 16 -25.14 13.48 30.44
N TRP A 17 -24.65 13.99 29.31
CA TRP A 17 -25.47 14.23 28.11
C TRP A 17 -26.27 12.98 27.70
N GLU A 18 -25.72 11.80 27.95
CA GLU A 18 -26.37 10.50 27.73
C GLU A 18 -27.69 10.36 28.50
N SER A 19 -27.84 11.02 29.66
CA SER A 19 -29.08 11.06 30.43
C SER A 19 -30.06 12.15 29.97
N ILE A 20 -29.61 13.11 29.17
CA ILE A 20 -30.42 14.24 28.67
C ILE A 20 -30.97 13.94 27.27
N MET A 21 -30.19 13.25 26.43
CA MET A 21 -30.58 12.92 25.06
C MET A 21 -30.48 11.42 24.79
N PRO A 22 -31.63 10.72 24.76
CA PRO A 22 -31.68 9.32 24.36
C PRO A 22 -31.00 9.09 23.02
N TRP A 23 -30.48 7.88 22.82
CA TRP A 23 -29.74 7.50 21.61
C TRP A 23 -30.53 7.72 20.33
N GLU A 24 -31.84 7.51 20.38
CA GLU A 24 -32.78 7.70 19.28
C GLU A 24 -32.81 9.15 18.83
N ILE A 25 -32.86 10.09 19.79
CA ILE A 25 -32.85 11.53 19.51
C ILE A 25 -31.49 11.97 18.95
N ARG A 26 -30.39 11.42 19.48
CA ARG A 26 -29.05 11.66 18.92
C ARG A 26 -28.97 11.18 17.47
N THR A 27 -29.45 9.97 17.19
CA THR A 27 -29.46 9.42 15.82
C THR A 27 -30.28 10.30 14.87
N GLN A 28 -31.44 10.81 15.31
CA GLN A 28 -32.28 11.72 14.51
C GLN A 28 -31.58 13.05 14.22
N ILE A 29 -31.01 13.70 15.25
CA ILE A 29 -30.27 14.96 15.07
C ILE A 29 -29.10 14.76 14.11
N PHE A 30 -28.34 13.68 14.32
CA PHE A 30 -27.19 13.36 13.48
C PHE A 30 -27.59 13.12 12.02
N SER A 31 -28.66 12.35 11.80
CA SER A 31 -29.20 12.08 10.47
C SER A 31 -29.64 13.35 9.76
N GLU A 32 -30.31 14.26 10.47
CA GLU A 32 -30.67 15.58 9.92
C GLU A 32 -29.44 16.46 9.67
N CYS A 33 -28.40 16.40 10.50
CA CYS A 33 -27.14 17.10 10.23
C CYS A 33 -26.44 16.59 8.97
N ILE A 34 -26.38 15.27 8.75
CA ILE A 34 -25.84 14.69 7.50
C ILE A 34 -26.67 15.15 6.30
N LYS A 35 -27.99 14.98 6.38
CA LYS A 35 -28.93 15.33 5.30
C LYS A 35 -28.80 16.80 4.89
N ASN A 36 -28.56 17.69 5.85
CA ASN A 36 -28.36 19.12 5.60
C ASN A 36 -26.89 19.53 5.38
N ARG A 37 -25.95 18.57 5.34
CA ARG A 37 -24.49 18.81 5.25
C ARG A 37 -23.98 19.83 6.27
N SER A 38 -24.49 19.70 7.49
CA SER A 38 -24.22 20.63 8.58
C SER A 38 -23.60 19.90 9.76
N VAL A 39 -22.83 18.84 9.49
CA VAL A 39 -22.17 18.03 10.51
C VAL A 39 -21.15 18.88 11.28
N SER A 40 -20.51 19.86 10.61
CA SER A 40 -19.70 20.91 11.21
C SER A 40 -20.40 21.69 12.34
N LEU A 41 -21.74 21.81 12.34
CA LEU A 41 -22.46 22.45 13.45
C LEU A 41 -22.35 21.67 14.76
N LEU A 42 -22.17 20.35 14.70
CA LEU A 42 -21.94 19.53 15.88
C LEU A 42 -20.59 19.84 16.54
N TYR A 43 -19.63 20.38 15.77
CA TYR A 43 -18.30 20.78 16.25
C TYR A 43 -18.30 22.12 16.98
N ALA A 44 -19.28 22.98 16.72
CA ALA A 44 -19.43 24.25 17.44
C ALA A 44 -19.56 24.05 18.96
N ASN A 45 -19.87 22.84 19.41
CA ASN A 45 -19.86 22.47 20.82
C ASN A 45 -19.11 21.14 21.05
N LYS A 46 -17.96 21.22 21.72
CA LYS A 46 -17.10 20.04 22.03
C LYS A 46 -17.83 18.91 22.77
N GLN A 47 -18.78 19.23 23.65
CA GLN A 47 -19.55 18.21 24.36
C GLN A 47 -20.54 17.50 23.43
N HIS A 48 -21.22 18.24 22.55
CA HIS A 48 -22.07 17.64 21.53
C HIS A 48 -21.24 16.77 20.60
N TYR A 49 -20.16 17.30 20.05
CA TYR A 49 -19.26 16.54 19.20
C TYR A 49 -18.86 15.21 19.83
N THR A 50 -18.38 15.24 21.08
CA THR A 50 -17.99 14.02 21.82
C THR A 50 -19.14 13.02 21.93
N ALA A 51 -20.38 13.48 22.09
CA ALA A 51 -21.56 12.63 22.20
C ALA A 51 -22.06 12.06 20.84
N PHE A 52 -21.83 12.77 19.74
CA PHE A 52 -22.20 12.34 18.38
C PHE A 52 -21.07 11.60 17.66
N ARG A 53 -19.84 11.67 18.17
CA ARG A 53 -18.65 11.03 17.59
C ARG A 53 -18.82 9.53 17.32
N PRO A 54 -19.44 8.71 18.18
CA PRO A 54 -19.70 7.30 17.83
C PRO A 54 -20.61 7.15 16.59
N LEU A 55 -21.66 7.98 16.48
CA LEU A 55 -22.58 7.97 15.33
C LEU A 55 -21.89 8.40 14.03
N LEU A 56 -20.89 9.29 14.10
CA LEU A 56 -20.06 9.64 12.95
C LEU A 56 -19.39 8.40 12.39
N TYR A 57 -18.71 7.62 13.22
CA TYR A 57 -18.01 6.43 12.78
C TYR A 57 -18.97 5.33 12.31
N GLU A 58 -20.04 5.07 13.06
CA GLU A 58 -21.03 4.02 12.74
C GLU A 58 -21.75 4.21 11.39
N ASN A 59 -21.76 5.42 10.84
CA ASN A 59 -22.34 5.72 9.53
C ASN A 59 -21.29 6.04 8.46
N PHE A 60 -20.01 6.04 8.81
CA PHE A 60 -18.95 6.39 7.88
C PHE A 60 -18.53 5.20 7.02
N VAL A 61 -18.51 5.41 5.71
CA VAL A 61 -18.03 4.42 4.73
C VAL A 61 -16.67 4.88 4.22
N LEU A 62 -15.59 4.22 4.63
CA LEU A 62 -14.25 4.55 4.15
C LEU A 62 -14.04 3.94 2.76
N SER A 63 -13.84 4.78 1.75
CA SER A 63 -13.81 4.36 0.35
C SER A 63 -12.46 4.64 -0.30
N PHE A 64 -11.88 3.64 -0.95
CA PHE A 64 -10.60 3.71 -1.66
C PHE A 64 -10.77 3.43 -3.15
N VAL A 65 -10.01 4.11 -3.99
CA VAL A 65 -9.94 3.83 -5.43
C VAL A 65 -8.52 3.42 -5.83
N ILE A 66 -8.43 2.23 -6.41
CA ILE A 66 -7.24 1.72 -7.09
C ILE A 66 -7.46 1.95 -8.58
N ASP A 67 -6.79 2.96 -9.13
CA ASP A 67 -6.76 3.25 -10.57
C ASP A 67 -5.41 2.80 -11.16
N PRO A 68 -5.39 1.68 -11.91
CA PRO A 68 -4.20 1.18 -12.59
C PRO A 68 -3.63 2.16 -13.64
N SER A 69 -4.44 3.11 -14.13
CA SER A 69 -4.05 4.10 -15.14
C SER A 69 -3.55 5.42 -14.57
N ALA A 70 -3.55 5.57 -13.24
CA ALA A 70 -3.02 6.75 -12.57
C ALA A 70 -1.54 6.97 -12.95
N THR A 71 -1.08 8.23 -12.91
CA THR A 71 0.32 8.56 -13.22
C THR A 71 1.27 8.12 -12.12
N ASP A 72 0.81 8.14 -10.87
CA ASP A 72 1.57 7.83 -9.67
C ASP A 72 0.98 6.62 -8.93
N SER A 73 1.82 5.84 -8.22
CA SER A 73 1.35 4.65 -7.48
C SER A 73 0.70 5.07 -6.15
N LEU A 74 -0.37 5.85 -6.25
CA LEU A 74 -1.16 6.38 -5.14
C LEU A 74 -2.55 5.72 -5.12
N VAL A 75 -3.14 5.58 -3.95
CA VAL A 75 -4.52 5.12 -3.78
C VAL A 75 -5.35 6.28 -3.26
N ASP A 76 -6.35 6.69 -4.03
CA ASP A 76 -7.22 7.80 -3.67
C ASP A 76 -8.18 7.40 -2.56
N ILE A 77 -8.35 8.27 -1.57
CA ILE A 77 -9.39 8.14 -0.55
C ILE A 77 -10.55 9.04 -1.00
N LEU A 78 -11.67 8.44 -1.40
CA LEU A 78 -12.82 9.21 -1.89
C LEU A 78 -13.33 10.14 -0.79
N GLY A 79 -13.83 11.31 -1.19
CA GLY A 79 -14.39 12.32 -0.26
C GLY A 79 -13.38 12.99 0.68
N GLN A 80 -12.08 12.67 0.61
CA GLN A 80 -11.06 13.21 1.53
C GLN A 80 -10.16 14.28 0.88
N ASN A 81 -10.74 15.17 0.06
CA ASN A 81 -10.05 16.36 -0.48
C ASN A 81 -8.66 16.10 -1.11
N GLY A 82 -8.50 14.99 -1.84
CA GLY A 82 -7.24 14.65 -2.51
C GLY A 82 -6.20 13.95 -1.62
N ARG A 83 -6.59 13.48 -0.42
CA ARG A 83 -5.73 12.60 0.39
C ARG A 83 -5.59 11.23 -0.26
N VAL A 84 -4.40 10.67 -0.09
CA VAL A 84 -3.96 9.44 -0.75
C VAL A 84 -3.22 8.53 0.23
N VAL A 85 -3.12 7.25 -0.11
CA VAL A 85 -2.13 6.32 0.46
C VAL A 85 -0.99 6.16 -0.55
N CYS A 86 0.26 6.37 -0.11
CA CYS A 86 1.43 6.19 -0.96
C CYS A 86 1.81 4.71 -1.05
N ALA A 87 1.58 4.09 -2.21
CA ALA A 87 1.89 2.67 -2.45
C ALA A 87 3.18 2.44 -3.26
N ALA A 88 3.87 3.50 -3.67
CA ALA A 88 5.14 3.42 -4.41
C ALA A 88 6.32 2.98 -3.54
N SER A 89 6.26 3.31 -2.24
CA SER A 89 7.36 3.15 -1.31
C SER A 89 7.46 1.70 -0.82
N PRO A 90 8.69 1.14 -0.69
CA PRO A 90 8.88 -0.12 0.03
C PRO A 90 8.65 0.03 1.54
N HIS A 91 8.63 1.26 2.05
CA HIS A 91 8.35 1.54 3.45
C HIS A 91 6.83 1.62 3.68
N PRO A 92 6.33 1.09 4.81
CA PRO A 92 4.95 1.32 5.19
C PRO A 92 4.66 2.82 5.29
N ASP A 93 3.49 3.24 4.81
CA ASP A 93 3.09 4.64 4.84
C ASP A 93 2.55 5.02 6.23
N TYR A 94 3.46 5.20 7.19
CA TYR A 94 3.12 5.65 8.55
C TYR A 94 2.66 7.10 8.60
N VAL A 95 2.82 7.85 7.52
CA VAL A 95 2.40 9.25 7.42
C VAL A 95 1.01 9.34 6.80
N SER A 96 0.53 8.26 6.15
CA SER A 96 -0.84 8.21 5.67
C SER A 96 -1.81 8.49 6.80
N ILE A 97 -2.84 9.27 6.47
CA ILE A 97 -4.00 9.49 7.31
C ILE A 97 -4.60 8.18 7.84
N VAL A 98 -4.56 7.10 7.06
CA VAL A 98 -5.11 5.78 7.41
C VAL A 98 -4.43 5.20 8.65
N GLU A 99 -3.14 5.48 8.87
CA GLU A 99 -2.40 5.04 10.07
C GLU A 99 -3.05 5.53 11.36
N TYR A 100 -3.69 6.70 11.32
CA TYR A 100 -4.26 7.39 12.48
C TYR A 100 -5.79 7.39 12.50
N MET A 101 -6.45 6.91 11.43
CA MET A 101 -7.89 6.74 11.42
C MET A 101 -8.34 5.59 12.32
N PRO A 102 -9.45 5.73 13.07
CA PRO A 102 -10.06 4.64 13.83
C PRO A 102 -10.90 3.75 12.91
N THR A 103 -10.22 3.11 11.95
CA THR A 103 -10.85 2.30 10.90
C THR A 103 -11.68 1.14 11.45
N ASP A 104 -11.40 0.67 12.67
CA ASP A 104 -12.17 -0.35 13.39
C ASP A 104 -13.57 0.12 13.83
N LEU A 105 -13.84 1.42 13.82
CA LEU A 105 -15.13 1.99 14.23
C LEU A 105 -16.04 2.36 13.05
N PHE A 106 -15.50 2.35 11.83
CA PHE A 106 -16.26 2.76 10.65
C PHE A 106 -17.36 1.74 10.32
N GLN A 107 -18.40 2.18 9.60
CA GLN A 107 -19.50 1.30 9.20
C GLN A 107 -19.02 0.15 8.32
N ARG A 108 -18.20 0.48 7.32
CA ARG A 108 -17.60 -0.45 6.36
C ARG A 108 -16.44 0.22 5.62
N ILE A 109 -15.64 -0.60 4.97
CA ILE A 109 -14.58 -0.19 4.04
C ILE A 109 -14.97 -0.64 2.64
N GLU A 110 -14.88 0.25 1.66
CA GLU A 110 -15.10 -0.04 0.24
C GLU A 110 -13.79 0.16 -0.53
N ILE A 111 -13.43 -0.81 -1.37
CA ILE A 111 -12.25 -0.73 -2.22
C ILE A 111 -12.71 -0.95 -3.66
N PHE A 112 -12.65 0.11 -4.46
CA PHE A 112 -12.97 0.07 -5.88
C PHE A 112 -11.70 -0.15 -6.69
N ILE A 113 -11.65 -1.22 -7.48
CA ILE A 113 -10.48 -1.58 -8.30
C ILE A 113 -10.88 -1.54 -9.77
N ASP A 114 -10.30 -0.61 -10.53
CA ASP A 114 -10.51 -0.55 -11.98
C ASP A 114 -9.73 -1.65 -12.71
N ALA A 115 -10.25 -2.11 -13.84
CA ALA A 115 -9.53 -3.08 -14.68
C ALA A 115 -8.26 -2.46 -15.28
N PRO A 116 -7.09 -3.14 -15.19
CA PRO A 116 -5.92 -2.76 -15.95
C PRO A 116 -6.16 -2.99 -17.45
N ASP A 117 -5.56 -2.13 -18.28
CA ASP A 117 -5.50 -2.33 -19.72
C ASP A 117 -4.51 -3.46 -20.07
N PRO A 118 -4.95 -4.56 -20.71
CA PRO A 118 -4.06 -5.66 -21.11
C PRO A 118 -2.97 -5.25 -22.09
N ASP A 119 -3.18 -4.17 -22.86
CA ASP A 119 -2.20 -3.66 -23.83
C ASP A 119 -1.18 -2.70 -23.18
N ASP A 120 -1.37 -2.33 -21.90
CA ASP A 120 -0.43 -1.57 -21.09
C ASP A 120 -0.14 -2.29 -19.76
N PRO A 121 0.68 -3.36 -19.79
CA PRO A 121 0.88 -4.28 -18.65
C PRO A 121 1.47 -3.63 -17.40
N GLY A 122 2.06 -2.44 -17.53
CA GLY A 122 2.47 -1.64 -16.37
C GLY A 122 1.31 -1.24 -15.47
N GLN A 123 0.08 -1.17 -16.00
CA GLN A 123 -1.13 -0.92 -15.22
C GLN A 123 -1.38 -2.06 -14.21
N LEU A 124 -1.18 -3.33 -14.59
CA LEU A 124 -1.29 -4.45 -13.65
C LEU A 124 -0.26 -4.33 -12.51
N VAL A 125 0.99 -4.00 -12.82
CA VAL A 125 2.04 -3.84 -11.79
C VAL A 125 1.69 -2.71 -10.83
N ARG A 126 1.14 -1.60 -11.35
CA ARG A 126 0.66 -0.48 -10.53
C ARG A 126 -0.49 -0.90 -9.63
N ALA A 127 -1.51 -1.56 -10.19
CA ALA A 127 -2.67 -2.06 -9.45
C ALA A 127 -2.24 -3.00 -8.32
N TRP A 128 -1.30 -3.91 -8.60
CA TRP A 128 -0.70 -4.80 -7.60
C TRP A 128 -0.02 -4.00 -6.48
N LYS A 129 0.85 -3.04 -6.81
CA LYS A 129 1.51 -2.18 -5.82
C LYS A 129 0.50 -1.40 -4.99
N GLN A 130 -0.45 -0.72 -5.62
CA GLN A 130 -1.54 0.02 -4.96
C GLN A 130 -2.32 -0.87 -3.99
N THR A 131 -2.68 -2.08 -4.41
CA THR A 131 -3.42 -3.04 -3.57
C THR A 131 -2.58 -3.46 -2.37
N THR A 132 -1.35 -3.93 -2.58
CA THR A 132 -0.47 -4.35 -1.48
C THR A 132 -0.14 -3.21 -0.52
N GLY A 133 0.07 -1.99 -1.03
CA GLY A 133 0.33 -0.80 -0.23
C GLY A 133 -0.87 -0.37 0.61
N LEU A 134 -2.07 -0.38 0.03
CA LEU A 134 -3.31 -0.11 0.76
C LEU A 134 -3.52 -1.13 1.89
N LEU A 135 -3.38 -2.42 1.59
CA LEU A 135 -3.53 -3.47 2.59
C LEU A 135 -2.47 -3.36 3.69
N ALA A 136 -1.23 -3.00 3.35
CA ALA A 136 -0.19 -2.73 4.34
C ALA A 136 -0.53 -1.51 5.23
N ALA A 137 -1.25 -0.52 4.74
CA ALA A 137 -1.71 0.62 5.54
C ALA A 137 -2.90 0.26 6.46
N LEU A 138 -3.81 -0.60 6.00
CA LEU A 138 -5.02 -0.97 6.74
C LEU A 138 -4.79 -2.08 7.78
N LEU A 139 -3.93 -3.05 7.47
CA LEU A 139 -3.79 -4.29 8.25
C LEU A 139 -2.67 -4.20 9.29
N PRO A 140 -2.71 -5.05 10.34
CA PRO A 140 -1.56 -5.23 11.21
C PRO A 140 -0.31 -5.67 10.44
N ARG A 141 0.83 -5.03 10.72
CA ARG A 141 2.12 -5.27 10.08
C ARG A 141 3.09 -5.97 11.02
N TRP A 142 4.12 -6.60 10.49
CA TRP A 142 5.23 -7.11 11.29
C TRP A 142 6.16 -5.95 11.68
N LYS A 143 6.61 -5.91 12.93
CA LYS A 143 7.60 -4.93 13.40
C LYS A 143 9.02 -5.26 12.93
N THR A 144 9.24 -6.51 12.58
CA THR A 144 10.54 -7.09 12.22
C THR A 144 10.39 -7.82 10.90
N ALA A 145 11.51 -8.03 10.20
CA ALA A 145 11.56 -8.88 9.02
C ALA A 145 11.23 -10.35 9.36
N GLU A 146 11.64 -10.80 10.54
CA GLU A 146 11.33 -12.14 11.02
C GLU A 146 9.84 -12.33 11.29
N ALA A 147 9.33 -13.51 10.94
CA ALA A 147 7.95 -13.90 11.17
C ALA A 147 7.56 -13.75 12.65
N PRO A 148 6.40 -13.14 12.95
CA PRO A 148 6.03 -12.78 14.31
C PRO A 148 5.66 -14.03 15.12
N MET A 149 6.43 -14.31 16.17
CA MET A 149 6.14 -15.40 17.11
C MET A 149 5.10 -14.99 18.17
N THR A 150 4.91 -13.69 18.39
CA THR A 150 4.00 -13.15 19.41
C THR A 150 3.29 -11.88 18.93
N MET A 151 2.16 -11.54 19.55
CA MET A 151 1.46 -10.28 19.31
C MET A 151 2.32 -9.04 19.56
N THR A 152 3.41 -9.14 20.33
CA THR A 152 4.32 -8.00 20.55
C THR A 152 5.13 -7.65 19.31
N ASN A 153 5.30 -8.59 18.37
CA ASN A 153 5.96 -8.41 17.08
C ASN A 153 5.00 -7.87 16.01
N ILE A 154 3.71 -7.71 16.34
CA ILE A 154 2.71 -7.14 15.45
C ILE A 154 2.53 -5.65 15.78
N GLN A 155 2.55 -4.81 14.75
CA GLN A 155 2.19 -3.40 14.80
C GLN A 155 0.81 -3.21 14.19
N VAL A 156 -0.17 -2.89 15.03
CA VAL A 156 -1.50 -2.46 14.59
C VAL A 156 -1.44 -0.96 14.23
N PRO A 157 -2.12 -0.49 13.17
CA PRO A 157 -2.23 0.94 12.88
C PRO A 157 -2.68 1.75 14.10
N ARG A 158 -2.03 2.90 14.34
CA ARG A 158 -2.15 3.70 15.57
C ARG A 158 -3.57 4.20 15.86
N GLY A 159 -4.34 4.51 14.83
CA GLY A 159 -5.72 4.99 14.97
C GLY A 159 -6.69 3.95 15.51
N ARG A 160 -6.36 2.66 15.40
CA ARG A 160 -7.24 1.57 15.82
C ARG A 160 -7.42 1.59 17.34
N ARG A 161 -8.67 1.71 17.81
CA ARG A 161 -8.96 1.81 19.26
C ARG A 161 -8.65 0.53 20.01
N SER A 162 -8.91 -0.62 19.38
CA SER A 162 -8.62 -1.91 19.97
C SER A 162 -7.59 -2.67 19.14
N LYS A 163 -6.54 -3.13 19.83
CA LYS A 163 -5.52 -4.01 19.25
C LYS A 163 -6.09 -5.36 18.79
N THR A 164 -7.30 -5.69 19.22
CA THR A 164 -8.00 -6.94 18.91
C THR A 164 -9.33 -6.74 18.18
N ALA A 165 -9.77 -5.50 17.93
CA ALA A 165 -11.03 -5.29 17.21
C ALA A 165 -10.88 -5.73 15.76
N LEU A 166 -11.93 -6.38 15.28
CA LEU A 166 -12.07 -6.70 13.87
C LEU A 166 -12.19 -5.40 13.07
N LEU A 167 -11.63 -5.34 11.87
CA LEU A 167 -12.03 -4.31 10.91
C LEU A 167 -13.52 -4.48 10.58
N PRO A 168 -14.22 -3.39 10.23
CA PRO A 168 -15.60 -3.46 9.79
C PRO A 168 -15.72 -4.23 8.47
N PRO A 169 -16.94 -4.55 8.01
CA PRO A 169 -17.15 -5.20 6.72
C PRO A 169 -16.35 -4.52 5.61
N MET A 170 -15.65 -5.32 4.80
CA MET A 170 -14.92 -4.87 3.62
C MET A 170 -15.64 -5.35 2.36
N ILE A 171 -15.86 -4.43 1.42
CA ILE A 171 -16.44 -4.72 0.11
C ILE A 171 -15.41 -4.32 -0.95
N VAL A 172 -14.98 -5.28 -1.76
CA VAL A 172 -14.03 -5.07 -2.86
C VAL A 172 -14.81 -5.14 -4.16
N GLN A 173 -14.91 -4.02 -4.85
CA GLN A 173 -15.67 -3.90 -6.10
C GLN A 173 -14.72 -3.80 -7.29
N PHE A 174 -14.70 -4.85 -8.11
CA PHE A 174 -14.00 -4.84 -9.38
C PHE A 174 -14.85 -4.11 -10.42
N ARG A 175 -14.40 -2.93 -10.84
CA ARG A 175 -15.11 -2.10 -11.79
C ARG A 175 -14.64 -2.43 -13.21
N GLY A 176 -15.58 -2.86 -14.04
CA GLY A 176 -15.46 -2.81 -15.50
C GLY A 176 -16.46 -1.77 -16.00
N LYS A 177 -16.02 -0.80 -16.81
CA LYS A 177 -16.97 0.15 -17.39
C LYS A 177 -17.48 -0.40 -18.71
N GLU A 178 -18.76 -0.75 -18.74
CA GLU A 178 -19.45 -1.11 -19.96
C GLU A 178 -19.38 0.09 -20.94
N GLY A 179 -18.80 -0.12 -22.12
CA GLY A 179 -18.57 0.94 -23.12
C GLY A 179 -17.26 1.73 -22.97
N GLN A 180 -16.40 1.40 -22.00
CA GLN A 180 -14.99 1.83 -22.00
C GLN A 180 -14.07 0.63 -22.27
N ASP A 181 -12.84 0.91 -22.68
CA ASP A 181 -11.84 -0.12 -23.03
C ASP A 181 -11.36 -0.93 -21.82
N LYS A 182 -11.67 -0.50 -20.59
CA LYS A 182 -11.26 -1.16 -19.34
C LYS A 182 -12.23 -2.27 -18.94
N LYS A 183 -11.89 -3.51 -19.29
CA LYS A 183 -12.64 -4.72 -18.94
C LYS A 183 -11.74 -5.73 -18.24
N TRP A 184 -12.30 -6.47 -17.29
CA TRP A 184 -11.59 -7.57 -16.61
C TRP A 184 -11.52 -8.86 -17.44
N THR A 185 -12.36 -8.95 -18.45
CA THR A 185 -12.44 -10.11 -19.35
C THR A 185 -12.46 -9.66 -20.80
N SER A 186 -11.95 -10.53 -21.68
CA SER A 186 -11.97 -10.36 -23.12
C SER A 186 -12.46 -11.63 -23.80
N PHE A 187 -13.12 -11.48 -24.95
CA PHE A 187 -13.42 -12.62 -25.80
C PHE A 187 -12.14 -13.07 -26.49
N GLN A 188 -11.77 -14.34 -26.32
CA GLN A 188 -10.58 -14.91 -26.95
C GLN A 188 -11.01 -15.79 -28.13
N PRO A 189 -10.76 -15.37 -29.38
CA PRO A 189 -11.20 -16.12 -30.56
C PRO A 189 -10.65 -17.55 -30.61
N SER A 190 -9.41 -17.76 -30.17
CA SER A 190 -8.77 -19.08 -30.14
C SER A 190 -9.41 -20.07 -29.17
N LEU A 191 -10.18 -19.57 -28.19
CA LEU A 191 -10.88 -20.38 -27.19
C LEU A 191 -12.40 -20.34 -27.35
N GLU A 192 -12.91 -19.54 -28.30
CA GLU A 192 -14.32 -19.28 -28.55
C GLU A 192 -15.13 -18.93 -27.28
N ARG A 193 -14.49 -18.28 -26.31
CA ARG A 193 -15.11 -17.92 -25.04
C ARG A 193 -14.51 -16.66 -24.45
N ARG A 194 -15.25 -16.04 -23.54
CA ARG A 194 -14.77 -14.96 -22.70
C ARG A 194 -13.87 -15.53 -21.60
N VAL A 195 -12.68 -14.98 -21.44
CA VAL A 195 -11.73 -15.34 -20.38
C VAL A 195 -11.25 -14.09 -19.67
N TRP A 196 -10.69 -14.27 -18.48
CA TRP A 196 -10.06 -13.18 -17.74
C TRP A 196 -8.79 -12.75 -18.44
N ASN A 197 -8.52 -11.46 -18.35
CA ASN A 197 -7.36 -10.88 -19.00
C ASN A 197 -6.07 -11.32 -18.31
N HIS A 198 -5.03 -11.41 -19.14
CA HIS A 198 -3.66 -11.72 -18.77
C HIS A 198 -2.77 -10.66 -19.42
N SER A 199 -2.40 -9.65 -18.65
CA SER A 199 -1.46 -8.60 -19.06
C SER A 199 -0.01 -9.09 -19.02
N VAL A 200 0.28 -10.07 -18.17
CA VAL A 200 1.65 -10.59 -17.96
C VAL A 200 1.68 -12.11 -18.06
N PRO A 201 2.80 -12.70 -18.50
CA PRO A 201 2.95 -14.15 -18.49
C PRO A 201 3.08 -14.69 -17.07
N SER A 202 2.70 -15.94 -16.88
CA SER A 202 2.85 -16.63 -15.59
C SER A 202 4.25 -17.22 -15.44
N PHE A 203 4.86 -17.05 -14.26
CA PHE A 203 6.08 -17.76 -13.88
C PHE A 203 5.92 -19.29 -13.88
N GLY A 204 4.69 -19.81 -13.76
CA GLY A 204 4.42 -21.25 -13.84
C GLY A 204 4.55 -21.85 -15.25
N TYR A 205 4.73 -21.00 -16.27
CA TYR A 205 5.00 -21.42 -17.65
C TYR A 205 6.40 -21.03 -18.13
N TRP A 206 7.33 -20.73 -17.21
CA TRP A 206 8.71 -20.41 -17.54
C TRP A 206 9.38 -21.51 -18.37
N ASP A 207 9.90 -21.13 -19.54
CA ASP A 207 10.72 -21.98 -20.39
C ASP A 207 12.21 -21.71 -20.08
N PRO A 208 12.92 -22.64 -19.43
CA PRO A 208 14.32 -22.46 -19.08
C PRO A 208 15.26 -22.51 -20.28
N GLU A 209 14.88 -23.11 -21.40
CA GLU A 209 15.72 -23.19 -22.59
C GLU A 209 15.71 -21.87 -23.36
N MET A 210 14.53 -21.26 -23.44
CA MET A 210 14.33 -19.99 -24.15
C MET A 210 14.51 -18.76 -23.26
N GLU A 211 14.67 -18.94 -21.95
CA GLU A 211 14.65 -17.87 -20.93
C GLU A 211 13.47 -16.91 -21.11
N THR A 212 12.30 -17.44 -21.48
CA THR A 212 11.08 -16.66 -21.74
C THR A 212 9.84 -17.39 -21.24
N THR A 213 8.70 -16.70 -21.22
CA THR A 213 7.40 -17.32 -20.94
C THR A 213 6.30 -16.64 -21.74
N PRO A 214 5.53 -17.38 -22.56
CA PRO A 214 4.45 -16.80 -23.34
C PRO A 214 3.24 -16.50 -22.45
N ILE A 215 2.48 -15.46 -22.80
CA ILE A 215 1.15 -15.23 -22.23
C ILE A 215 0.23 -16.33 -22.74
N LYS A 216 -0.37 -17.10 -21.82
CA LYS A 216 -1.35 -18.14 -22.15
C LYS A 216 -2.74 -17.68 -21.73
N HIS A 217 -3.54 -17.24 -22.71
CA HIS A 217 -4.95 -16.90 -22.46
C HIS A 217 -5.69 -18.12 -21.91
N GLY A 218 -6.29 -17.98 -20.72
CA GLY A 218 -6.92 -19.08 -19.98
C GLY A 218 -5.95 -19.95 -19.16
N GLY A 219 -4.70 -19.55 -19.02
CA GLY A 219 -3.75 -20.12 -18.07
C GLY A 219 -3.95 -19.61 -16.64
N ILE A 220 -3.06 -20.00 -15.75
CA ILE A 220 -3.02 -19.51 -14.37
C ILE A 220 -2.58 -18.03 -14.31
N HIS A 221 -2.83 -17.37 -13.18
CA HIS A 221 -2.45 -15.97 -12.89
C HIS A 221 -3.08 -14.94 -13.85
N SER A 222 -4.41 -14.93 -13.92
CA SER A 222 -5.13 -13.79 -14.52
C SER A 222 -4.83 -12.50 -13.75
N ASP A 223 -5.04 -11.36 -14.39
CA ASP A 223 -4.82 -10.03 -13.79
C ASP A 223 -5.60 -9.88 -12.48
N LEU A 224 -6.87 -10.34 -12.50
CA LEU A 224 -7.72 -10.42 -11.32
C LEU A 224 -7.11 -11.33 -10.25
N GLY A 225 -6.70 -12.55 -10.63
CA GLY A 225 -6.15 -13.52 -9.69
C GLY A 225 -4.85 -13.03 -9.03
N ILE A 226 -4.01 -12.31 -9.78
CA ILE A 226 -2.82 -11.65 -9.25
C ILE A 226 -3.24 -10.65 -8.18
N ILE A 227 -4.08 -9.66 -8.51
CA ILE A 227 -4.53 -8.62 -7.55
C ILE A 227 -5.20 -9.22 -6.32
N MET A 228 -6.09 -10.20 -6.51
CA MET A 228 -6.80 -10.85 -5.42
C MET A 228 -5.89 -11.63 -4.47
N THR A 229 -4.70 -12.06 -4.91
CA THR A 229 -3.74 -12.77 -4.04
C THR A 229 -3.34 -11.91 -2.84
N ALA A 230 -3.29 -10.58 -2.98
CA ALA A 230 -2.96 -9.68 -1.87
C ALA A 230 -3.98 -9.75 -0.72
N PHE A 231 -5.25 -10.05 -1.03
CA PHE A 231 -6.33 -10.15 -0.04
C PHE A 231 -6.25 -11.42 0.81
N LEU A 232 -5.43 -12.42 0.44
CA LEU A 232 -5.18 -13.59 1.27
C LEU A 232 -4.51 -13.26 2.62
N ARG A 233 -3.93 -12.06 2.78
CA ARG A 233 -3.39 -11.56 4.06
C ARG A 233 -4.46 -11.03 5.01
N VAL A 234 -5.66 -10.77 4.53
CA VAL A 234 -6.70 -10.10 5.33
C VAL A 234 -7.15 -11.04 6.43
N ARG A 235 -7.01 -10.60 7.68
CA ARG A 235 -7.44 -11.32 8.89
C ARG A 235 -8.25 -10.38 9.77
N GLY A 236 -9.12 -10.94 10.60
CA GLY A 236 -9.85 -10.19 11.61
C GLY A 236 -10.72 -9.09 11.00
N VAL A 237 -11.54 -9.41 10.00
CA VAL A 237 -12.53 -8.51 9.41
C VAL A 237 -13.92 -9.07 9.67
N ALA A 238 -14.91 -8.23 9.93
CA ALA A 238 -16.28 -8.68 10.20
C ALA A 238 -16.87 -9.49 9.03
N SER A 239 -16.56 -9.09 7.79
CA SER A 239 -16.83 -9.85 6.57
C SER A 239 -16.01 -9.25 5.42
N LEU A 240 -15.57 -10.07 4.47
CA LEU A 240 -14.99 -9.62 3.20
C LEU A 240 -15.87 -10.14 2.05
N SER A 241 -16.21 -9.28 1.10
CA SER A 241 -16.99 -9.64 -0.08
C SER A 241 -16.37 -9.06 -1.34
N PHE A 242 -16.54 -9.78 -2.46
CA PHE A 242 -16.04 -9.37 -3.76
C PHE A 242 -17.20 -9.23 -4.74
N ASP A 243 -17.36 -8.03 -5.30
CA ASP A 243 -18.31 -7.74 -6.36
C ASP A 243 -17.57 -7.71 -7.70
N PHE A 244 -18.01 -8.54 -8.65
CA PHE A 244 -17.46 -8.60 -10.01
C PHE A 244 -18.43 -7.97 -11.01
N PRO A 245 -17.94 -7.38 -12.12
CA PRO A 245 -18.83 -6.82 -13.12
C PRO A 245 -19.64 -7.93 -13.80
N GLY A 246 -20.94 -7.68 -14.02
CA GLY A 246 -21.96 -8.66 -14.40
C GLY A 246 -21.83 -9.33 -15.77
N GLU A 247 -20.65 -9.26 -16.41
CA GLU A 247 -20.38 -9.92 -17.68
C GLU A 247 -20.05 -11.42 -17.52
N VAL A 248 -19.97 -11.93 -16.29
CA VAL A 248 -19.61 -13.33 -16.01
C VAL A 248 -20.58 -13.94 -14.99
N ASP A 249 -21.37 -14.93 -15.43
CA ASP A 249 -22.37 -15.61 -14.58
C ASP A 249 -21.73 -16.30 -13.36
N ALA A 250 -20.46 -16.70 -13.45
CA ALA A 250 -19.70 -17.26 -12.35
C ALA A 250 -18.19 -16.98 -12.50
N PRO A 251 -17.46 -16.67 -11.41
CA PRO A 251 -16.01 -16.54 -11.44
C PRO A 251 -15.37 -17.87 -11.89
N PRO A 252 -14.22 -17.82 -12.59
CA PRO A 252 -13.42 -19.00 -12.93
C PRO A 252 -13.12 -19.84 -11.70
N LYS A 253 -12.83 -21.12 -11.91
CA LYS A 253 -12.55 -22.05 -10.81
C LYS A 253 -11.39 -21.57 -9.92
N ASP A 254 -10.35 -20.98 -10.48
CA ASP A 254 -9.22 -20.41 -9.74
C ASP A 254 -9.64 -19.20 -8.90
N VAL A 255 -10.36 -18.24 -9.49
CA VAL A 255 -10.91 -17.08 -8.76
C VAL A 255 -11.89 -17.51 -7.67
N ALA A 256 -12.81 -18.42 -7.98
CA ALA A 256 -13.76 -18.98 -7.01
C ALA A 256 -13.05 -19.75 -5.88
N SER A 257 -11.92 -20.40 -6.18
CA SER A 257 -11.09 -21.02 -5.14
C SER A 257 -10.44 -19.98 -4.26
N LEU A 258 -9.91 -18.91 -4.86
CA LEU A 258 -9.27 -17.80 -4.16
C LEU A 258 -10.27 -17.06 -3.25
N MET A 259 -11.48 -16.80 -3.73
CA MET A 259 -12.56 -16.20 -2.92
C MET A 259 -12.88 -17.05 -1.69
N ARG A 260 -13.10 -18.36 -1.87
CA ARG A 260 -13.38 -19.27 -0.74
C ARG A 260 -12.24 -19.29 0.26
N GLU A 261 -11.00 -19.20 -0.22
CA GLU A 261 -9.83 -19.17 0.64
C GLU A 261 -9.75 -17.86 1.43
N VAL A 262 -9.99 -16.72 0.77
CA VAL A 262 -10.09 -15.42 1.44
C VAL A 262 -11.20 -15.43 2.50
N ASP A 263 -12.39 -15.95 2.18
CA ASP A 263 -13.51 -16.04 3.12
C ASP A 263 -13.15 -16.90 4.35
N ARG A 264 -12.47 -18.03 4.12
CA ARG A 264 -11.99 -18.91 5.21
C ARG A 264 -11.00 -18.20 6.11
N LEU A 265 -10.02 -17.53 5.52
CA LEU A 265 -8.91 -16.89 6.22
C LEU A 265 -9.32 -15.60 6.95
N THR A 266 -10.22 -14.81 6.37
CA THR A 266 -10.68 -13.54 6.97
C THR A 266 -11.40 -13.73 8.31
N ALA A 267 -12.07 -14.88 8.48
CA ALA A 267 -12.72 -15.28 9.71
C ALA A 267 -11.74 -15.61 10.85
N GLU A 268 -10.45 -15.74 10.55
CA GLU A 268 -9.44 -15.98 11.58
C GLU A 268 -9.18 -14.70 12.39
N GLY A 269 -9.34 -14.82 13.72
CA GLY A 269 -9.17 -13.71 14.65
C GLY A 269 -7.71 -13.37 14.99
N LYS A 270 -6.72 -13.98 14.30
CA LYS A 270 -5.29 -13.74 14.51
C LYS A 270 -4.69 -12.95 13.35
N PRO A 271 -3.73 -12.04 13.59
CA PRO A 271 -3.00 -11.37 12.52
C PRO A 271 -2.22 -12.34 11.62
N PHE A 272 -2.05 -11.95 10.36
CA PHE A 272 -1.28 -12.71 9.38
C PHE A 272 0.18 -12.94 9.82
N GLY A 273 0.64 -14.17 9.69
CA GLY A 273 1.98 -14.65 10.04
C GLY A 273 2.19 -14.92 11.52
N LEU A 274 1.19 -14.69 12.38
CA LEU A 274 1.33 -14.94 13.81
C LEU A 274 1.53 -16.44 14.05
N TYR A 275 2.64 -16.80 14.72
CA TYR A 275 3.10 -18.17 14.96
C TYR A 275 3.68 -18.87 13.72
N GLY A 276 4.37 -18.11 12.86
CA GLY A 276 4.82 -18.43 11.48
C GLY A 276 5.56 -19.74 11.16
N GLN A 277 5.55 -20.76 12.01
CA GLN A 277 5.92 -22.14 11.68
C GLN A 277 4.80 -23.17 11.88
N GLN A 278 3.73 -22.84 12.60
CA GLN A 278 2.60 -23.77 12.82
C GLN A 278 1.46 -23.55 11.81
N ASP A 279 1.49 -22.43 11.10
CA ASP A 279 0.47 -22.09 10.12
C ASP A 279 1.04 -22.18 8.71
N ASP A 280 0.93 -23.38 8.13
CA ASP A 280 1.39 -23.66 6.77
C ASP A 280 0.70 -22.73 5.75
N ASP A 281 -0.52 -22.27 6.02
CA ASP A 281 -1.27 -21.42 5.08
C ASP A 281 -0.63 -20.04 4.96
N ASP A 282 -0.38 -19.35 6.08
CA ASP A 282 0.23 -18.01 6.10
C ASP A 282 1.63 -18.01 5.47
N TYR A 283 2.41 -19.06 5.73
CA TYR A 283 3.71 -19.25 5.10
C TYR A 283 3.60 -19.38 3.59
N MET A 284 2.69 -20.22 3.09
CA MET A 284 2.48 -20.42 1.66
C MET A 284 1.91 -19.18 0.97
N ILE A 285 1.06 -18.41 1.65
CA ILE A 285 0.55 -17.12 1.16
C ILE A 285 1.70 -16.12 1.02
N GLY A 286 2.57 -16.01 2.03
CA GLY A 286 3.75 -15.14 1.97
C GLY A 286 4.67 -15.49 0.80
N ILE A 287 4.91 -16.78 0.57
CA ILE A 287 5.65 -17.27 -0.60
C ILE A 287 5.00 -16.85 -1.92
N ALA A 288 3.68 -16.99 -2.05
CA ALA A 288 2.97 -16.65 -3.28
C ALA A 288 3.06 -15.14 -3.58
N GLU A 289 2.91 -14.30 -2.55
CA GLU A 289 3.09 -12.86 -2.66
C GLU A 289 4.53 -12.46 -3.03
N ASP A 290 5.52 -13.09 -2.40
CA ASP A 290 6.94 -12.87 -2.71
C ASP A 290 7.27 -13.27 -4.15
N ASN A 291 6.72 -14.39 -4.62
CA ASN A 291 6.84 -14.80 -6.02
C ASN A 291 6.28 -13.73 -6.97
N PHE A 292 5.10 -13.15 -6.68
CA PHE A 292 4.55 -12.06 -7.50
C PHE A 292 5.38 -10.78 -7.42
N HIS A 293 5.88 -10.39 -6.24
CA HIS A 293 6.77 -9.23 -6.12
C HIS A 293 8.03 -9.39 -6.99
N LEU A 294 8.70 -10.54 -6.91
CA LEU A 294 9.89 -10.82 -7.71
C LEU A 294 9.57 -10.88 -9.21
N TRP A 295 8.49 -11.57 -9.55
CA TRP A 295 8.12 -11.81 -10.94
C TRP A 295 7.69 -10.52 -11.65
N LEU A 296 6.84 -9.72 -11.01
CA LEU A 296 6.40 -8.44 -11.56
C LEU A 296 7.55 -7.42 -11.60
N ASP A 297 8.43 -7.38 -10.60
CA ASP A 297 9.63 -6.51 -10.66
C ASP A 297 10.58 -6.94 -11.78
N TYR A 298 10.73 -8.24 -12.02
CA TYR A 298 11.51 -8.76 -13.12
C TYR A 298 10.94 -8.33 -14.47
N LEU A 299 9.67 -8.65 -14.71
CA LEU A 299 9.01 -8.33 -15.97
C LEU A 299 8.93 -6.82 -16.24
N LEU A 300 8.91 -6.00 -15.18
CA LEU A 300 8.79 -4.55 -15.30
C LEU A 300 9.87 -3.92 -16.19
N ASP A 301 11.05 -4.52 -16.33
CA ASP A 301 12.06 -4.00 -17.26
C ASP A 301 11.66 -4.24 -18.72
N ASP A 302 11.17 -5.44 -19.04
CA ASP A 302 10.81 -5.84 -20.41
C ASP A 302 9.40 -5.39 -20.83
N MET A 303 8.57 -4.96 -19.88
CA MET A 303 7.22 -4.46 -20.16
C MET A 303 7.23 -3.20 -21.02
N GLN A 304 6.44 -3.23 -22.09
CA GLN A 304 6.14 -2.04 -22.89
C GLN A 304 4.95 -1.27 -22.31
N GLY A 305 4.76 -0.04 -22.78
CA GLY A 305 3.62 0.79 -22.39
C GLY A 305 3.99 2.00 -21.51
N PRO A 306 3.16 3.06 -21.53
CA PRO A 306 3.39 4.27 -20.77
C PRO A 306 3.36 4.00 -19.26
N SER A 307 2.48 3.13 -18.77
CA SER A 307 2.40 2.84 -17.33
C SER A 307 3.63 2.09 -16.84
N ALA A 308 4.18 1.17 -17.65
CA ALA A 308 5.41 0.45 -17.31
C ALA A 308 6.60 1.42 -17.15
N ALA A 309 6.69 2.43 -18.02
CA ALA A 309 7.71 3.47 -17.91
C ALA A 309 7.57 4.25 -16.60
N LEU A 310 6.35 4.68 -16.25
CA LEU A 310 6.11 5.40 -15.00
C LEU A 310 6.41 4.54 -13.77
N VAL A 311 6.00 3.27 -13.75
CA VAL A 311 6.26 2.37 -12.61
C VAL A 311 7.76 2.04 -12.46
N ARG A 312 8.52 1.99 -13.56
CA ARG A 312 10.00 1.96 -13.52
C ARG A 312 10.57 3.23 -12.90
N GLY A 313 9.99 4.38 -13.22
CA GLY A 313 10.30 5.68 -12.60
C GLY A 313 10.09 5.64 -11.10
N ASP A 314 8.89 5.27 -10.65
CA ASP A 314 8.55 5.12 -9.23
C ASP A 314 9.55 4.21 -8.51
N ARG A 315 9.85 3.03 -9.09
CA ARG A 315 10.83 2.09 -8.54
C ARG A 315 12.20 2.73 -8.37
N ALA A 316 12.67 3.49 -9.37
CA ALA A 316 13.97 4.15 -9.31
C ALA A 316 14.00 5.29 -8.28
N GLU A 317 12.89 6.01 -8.08
CA GLU A 317 12.77 7.06 -7.09
C GLU A 317 12.72 6.53 -5.67
N THR A 318 12.06 5.40 -5.45
CA THR A 318 11.90 4.77 -4.12
C THR A 318 12.96 3.71 -3.83
N TRP A 319 13.98 3.57 -4.68
CA TRP A 319 15.05 2.58 -4.49
C TRP A 319 15.97 2.96 -3.32
N CYS A 320 15.73 2.34 -2.17
CA CYS A 320 16.52 2.50 -0.95
C CYS A 320 17.23 1.19 -0.53
N SER A 321 17.92 1.20 0.61
CA SER A 321 18.51 -0.02 1.20
C SER A 321 17.46 -1.01 1.69
N GLU A 322 16.30 -0.53 2.16
CA GLU A 322 15.18 -1.40 2.57
C GLU A 322 14.60 -2.14 1.38
N TYR A 323 14.45 -1.48 0.22
CA TYR A 323 14.07 -2.16 -1.03
C TYR A 323 15.03 -3.31 -1.34
N ASP A 324 16.34 -3.07 -1.27
CA ASP A 324 17.34 -4.12 -1.53
C ASP A 324 17.25 -5.27 -0.54
N PHE A 325 17.07 -4.97 0.74
CA PHE A 325 16.91 -5.96 1.79
C PHE A 325 15.68 -6.84 1.53
N LEU A 326 14.51 -6.22 1.30
CA LEU A 326 13.27 -6.93 1.06
C LEU A 326 13.34 -7.78 -0.21
N MET A 327 13.94 -7.28 -1.30
CA MET A 327 14.09 -8.06 -2.52
C MET A 327 15.01 -9.28 -2.35
N LYS A 328 16.07 -9.16 -1.56
CA LYS A 328 16.94 -10.31 -1.21
C LYS A 328 16.22 -11.33 -0.34
N GLU A 329 15.45 -10.87 0.64
CA GLU A 329 14.65 -11.74 1.50
C GLU A 329 13.62 -12.52 0.68
N ARG A 330 12.92 -11.84 -0.23
CA ARG A 330 12.00 -12.48 -1.18
C ARG A 330 12.71 -13.51 -2.05
N LEU A 331 13.88 -13.18 -2.62
CA LEU A 331 14.67 -14.15 -3.40
C LEU A 331 15.05 -15.36 -2.55
N TYR A 332 15.34 -15.18 -1.26
CA TYR A 332 15.65 -16.28 -0.37
C TYR A 332 14.43 -17.18 -0.12
N ASN A 333 13.27 -16.58 0.17
CA ASN A 333 12.03 -17.26 0.55
C ASN A 333 11.15 -17.75 -0.63
N CYS A 334 11.42 -17.34 -1.88
CA CYS A 334 10.59 -17.71 -3.02
C CYS A 334 10.56 -19.23 -3.31
N SER A 335 9.44 -19.73 -3.83
CA SER A 335 9.27 -21.13 -4.24
C SER A 335 9.44 -21.36 -5.74
N LEU A 336 10.01 -20.38 -6.46
CA LEU A 336 10.28 -20.49 -7.89
C LEU A 336 11.33 -21.57 -8.18
N GLY A 337 11.20 -22.23 -9.34
CA GLY A 337 12.16 -23.26 -9.76
C GLY A 337 13.60 -22.71 -9.81
N ASN A 338 14.58 -23.53 -9.43
CA ASN A 338 15.98 -23.11 -9.26
C ASN A 338 16.55 -22.32 -10.44
N ILE A 339 16.21 -22.70 -11.68
CA ILE A 339 16.68 -22.01 -12.89
C ILE A 339 16.12 -20.59 -12.95
N LEU A 340 14.80 -20.44 -12.74
CA LEU A 340 14.15 -19.13 -12.72
C LEU A 340 14.66 -18.27 -11.56
N LYS A 341 14.78 -18.85 -10.35
CA LYS A 341 15.35 -18.14 -9.19
C LYS A 341 16.75 -17.60 -9.47
N HIS A 342 17.62 -18.41 -10.06
CA HIS A 342 18.97 -17.98 -10.44
C HIS A 342 18.95 -16.86 -11.51
N HIS A 343 18.05 -16.95 -12.48
CA HIS A 343 17.84 -15.91 -13.48
C HIS A 343 17.44 -14.58 -12.84
N LEU A 344 16.46 -14.61 -11.92
CA LEU A 344 15.99 -13.43 -11.20
C LEU A 344 17.09 -12.82 -10.32
N GLU A 345 17.89 -13.64 -9.64
CA GLU A 345 19.02 -13.19 -8.82
C GLU A 345 20.09 -12.46 -9.66
N LYS A 346 20.41 -12.98 -10.85
CA LYS A 346 21.33 -12.35 -11.80
C LYS A 346 20.82 -10.99 -12.25
N GLN A 347 19.54 -10.90 -12.62
CA GLN A 347 18.90 -9.66 -13.04
C GLN A 347 18.90 -8.63 -11.90
N TYR A 348 18.50 -9.04 -10.69
CA TYR A 348 18.54 -8.18 -9.51
C TYR A 348 19.95 -7.62 -9.27
N THR A 349 20.99 -8.46 -9.39
CA THR A 349 22.39 -8.02 -9.25
C THR A 349 22.78 -6.99 -10.32
N ASP A 350 22.36 -7.19 -11.57
CA ASP A 350 22.57 -6.22 -12.65
C ASP A 350 21.91 -4.88 -12.32
N ARG A 351 20.71 -4.90 -11.73
CA ARG A 351 20.02 -3.67 -11.28
C ARG A 351 20.75 -2.94 -10.16
N CYS A 352 21.26 -3.67 -9.16
CA CYS A 352 22.08 -3.06 -8.10
C CYS A 352 23.32 -2.37 -8.68
N VAL A 353 23.97 -2.98 -9.67
CA VAL A 353 25.11 -2.35 -10.36
C VAL A 353 24.69 -1.09 -11.11
N ALA A 354 23.58 -1.12 -11.83
CA ALA A 354 23.04 0.04 -12.54
C ALA A 354 22.71 1.20 -11.56
N ARG A 355 22.14 0.89 -10.39
CA ARG A 355 21.92 1.88 -9.32
C ARG A 355 23.22 2.49 -8.80
N ILE A 356 24.26 1.68 -8.55
CA ILE A 356 25.56 2.19 -8.10
C ILE A 356 26.15 3.17 -9.14
N LEU A 357 26.02 2.83 -10.42
CA LEU A 357 26.45 3.70 -11.52
C LEU A 357 25.67 5.01 -11.56
N LEU A 358 24.36 4.95 -11.39
CA LEU A 358 23.50 6.12 -11.27
C LEU A 358 23.99 7.03 -10.14
N THR A 359 24.06 6.49 -8.92
CA THR A 359 24.45 7.27 -7.72
C THR A 359 25.81 7.91 -7.92
N THR A 360 26.77 7.20 -8.52
CA THR A 360 28.10 7.72 -8.84
C THR A 360 28.02 8.88 -9.84
N ALA A 361 27.24 8.75 -10.91
CA ALA A 361 27.08 9.79 -11.93
C ALA A 361 26.46 11.08 -11.36
N ILE A 362 25.49 10.96 -10.46
CA ILE A 362 24.86 12.11 -9.80
C ILE A 362 25.82 12.75 -8.81
N HIS A 363 26.56 11.96 -8.02
CA HIS A 363 27.47 12.49 -7.01
C HIS A 363 28.61 13.30 -7.65
N VAL A 364 29.13 12.84 -8.79
CA VAL A 364 30.09 13.58 -9.61
C VAL A 364 29.49 14.89 -10.14
N SER A 365 28.19 14.91 -10.42
CA SER A 365 27.48 16.10 -10.92
C SER A 365 27.11 17.11 -9.82
N CYS A 366 26.93 16.68 -8.57
CA CYS A 366 26.46 17.51 -7.45
C CYS A 366 27.57 18.03 -6.53
N SER A 367 28.77 17.43 -6.56
CA SER A 367 29.91 17.82 -5.71
C SER A 367 30.51 19.20 -6.01
N ARG A 368 29.94 19.97 -6.96
CA ARG A 368 30.40 21.32 -7.32
C ARG A 368 29.69 22.49 -6.60
N GLY A 369 28.85 22.25 -5.58
CA GLY A 369 28.19 23.38 -4.91
C GLY A 369 27.33 23.07 -3.68
N LEU A 370 27.85 22.35 -2.69
CA LEU A 370 27.13 22.13 -1.42
C LEU A 370 27.41 23.26 -0.42
N GLY A 371 26.75 24.40 -0.62
CA GLY A 371 26.46 25.35 0.46
C GLY A 371 25.23 24.88 1.27
N GLN A 372 25.11 25.33 2.52
CA GLN A 372 23.92 25.12 3.35
C GLN A 372 22.75 25.92 2.76
N TYR A 373 21.70 25.25 2.32
CA TYR A 373 20.51 25.87 1.72
C TYR A 373 19.27 25.61 2.61
N ARG A 374 18.33 26.56 2.64
CA ARG A 374 17.08 26.46 3.42
C ARG A 374 15.92 25.93 2.56
N GLY A 375 15.10 25.03 3.13
CA GLY A 375 13.71 24.70 2.75
C GLY A 375 13.37 24.59 1.26
N GLU A 376 13.02 25.70 0.62
CA GLU A 376 12.59 25.74 -0.78
C GLU A 376 13.70 25.33 -1.76
N GLU A 377 14.94 25.74 -1.52
CA GLU A 377 16.09 25.33 -2.34
C GLU A 377 16.37 23.82 -2.22
N GLN A 378 16.07 23.23 -1.07
CA GLN A 378 16.19 21.79 -0.88
C GLN A 378 15.11 21.04 -1.70
N SER A 379 13.88 21.54 -1.72
CA SER A 379 12.80 20.98 -2.53
C SER A 379 13.10 21.08 -4.04
N GLN A 380 13.58 22.24 -4.50
CA GLN A 380 13.99 22.41 -5.91
C GLN A 380 15.17 21.51 -6.28
N ARG A 381 16.16 21.34 -5.37
CA ARG A 381 17.26 20.40 -5.58
C ARG A 381 16.81 18.95 -5.61
N MET A 382 15.86 18.55 -4.76
CA MET A 382 15.28 17.21 -4.81
C MET A 382 14.57 16.99 -6.14
N ALA A 383 13.74 17.94 -6.61
CA ALA A 383 13.09 17.85 -7.92
C ALA A 383 14.11 17.76 -9.07
N ALA A 384 15.16 18.59 -9.06
CA ALA A 384 16.22 18.55 -10.06
C ALA A 384 17.02 17.22 -10.01
N THR A 385 17.24 16.68 -8.82
CA THR A 385 17.90 15.38 -8.64
C THR A 385 17.03 14.24 -9.17
N LYS A 386 15.73 14.24 -8.87
CA LYS A 386 14.75 13.30 -9.45
C LYS A 386 14.76 13.36 -10.98
N GLN A 387 14.70 14.56 -11.56
CA GLN A 387 14.72 14.72 -13.02
C GLN A 387 16.03 14.21 -13.64
N ARG A 388 17.17 14.40 -12.96
CA ARG A 388 18.47 13.84 -13.38
C ARG A 388 18.50 12.31 -13.27
N HIS A 389 17.97 11.75 -12.18
CA HIS A 389 17.83 10.30 -12.03
C HIS A 389 17.05 9.73 -13.19
N TRP A 390 15.88 10.30 -13.45
CA TRP A 390 15.01 9.86 -14.51
C TRP A 390 15.69 9.97 -15.88
N SER A 391 16.30 11.12 -16.18
CA SER A 391 17.03 11.33 -17.44
C SER A 391 18.14 10.30 -17.65
N PHE A 392 18.88 9.94 -16.60
CA PHE A 392 19.90 8.89 -16.67
C PHE A 392 19.29 7.53 -16.98
N TRP A 393 18.24 7.14 -16.25
CA TRP A 393 17.55 5.86 -16.48
C TRP A 393 16.97 5.77 -17.89
N THR A 394 16.21 6.78 -18.33
CA THR A 394 15.64 6.78 -19.68
C THR A 394 16.71 6.77 -20.77
N ARG A 395 17.89 7.35 -20.50
CA ARG A 395 18.98 7.41 -21.49
C ARG A 395 19.76 6.11 -21.58
N HIS A 396 20.08 5.49 -20.44
CA HIS A 396 20.96 4.32 -20.39
C HIS A 396 20.19 2.99 -20.31
N PHE A 397 18.91 3.04 -19.91
CA PHE A 397 18.04 1.90 -19.67
C PHE A 397 16.60 2.19 -20.14
N PRO A 398 16.38 2.62 -21.41
CA PRO A 398 15.05 3.01 -21.92
C PRO A 398 14.03 1.88 -21.88
N ARG A 399 14.50 0.63 -21.89
CA ARG A 399 13.71 -0.61 -21.78
C ARG A 399 14.02 -1.34 -20.47
N GLY A 400 14.28 -0.59 -19.41
CA GLY A 400 14.73 -1.17 -18.15
C GLY A 400 16.16 -1.71 -18.18
N ILE A 401 16.53 -2.36 -17.09
CA ILE A 401 17.86 -2.94 -16.88
C ILE A 401 17.80 -4.39 -17.37
N ALA A 402 17.66 -4.57 -18.68
CA ALA A 402 17.85 -5.89 -19.27
C ALA A 402 19.27 -6.41 -18.96
N CYS A 403 19.43 -7.73 -18.95
CA CYS A 403 20.70 -8.40 -18.70
C CYS A 403 21.80 -7.84 -19.61
N LYS A 404 23.06 -7.89 -19.15
CA LYS A 404 24.20 -7.25 -19.85
C LYS A 404 24.34 -7.58 -21.33
N SER A 405 23.88 -8.77 -21.70
CA SER A 405 23.87 -9.27 -23.07
C SER A 405 23.07 -8.40 -24.03
N ASP A 406 22.01 -7.74 -23.57
CA ASP A 406 20.96 -7.20 -24.45
C ASP A 406 20.88 -5.67 -24.42
N ASN A 407 21.73 -5.01 -23.62
CA ASN A 407 21.77 -3.55 -23.53
C ASN A 407 23.14 -3.01 -23.98
N GLU A 408 23.27 -2.74 -25.28
CA GLU A 408 24.45 -2.12 -25.91
C GLU A 408 24.81 -0.76 -25.32
N LEU A 409 23.87 -0.10 -24.62
CA LEU A 409 24.06 1.21 -23.99
C LEU A 409 24.62 1.13 -22.57
N TRP A 410 24.92 -0.08 -22.06
CA TRP A 410 25.60 -0.22 -20.79
C TRP A 410 26.96 0.50 -20.88
N PRO A 411 27.30 1.43 -19.97
CA PRO A 411 28.63 2.04 -19.95
C PRO A 411 29.73 0.97 -19.93
N MET A 412 30.41 0.81 -21.08
CA MET A 412 31.47 -0.18 -21.34
C MET A 412 32.72 0.05 -20.49
N ASP A 413 32.83 1.21 -19.85
CA ASP A 413 34.02 1.65 -19.13
C ASP A 413 34.13 1.11 -17.70
N VAL A 414 33.17 0.28 -17.24
CA VAL A 414 33.22 -0.31 -15.90
C VAL A 414 33.96 -1.65 -15.96
N SER A 415 35.25 -1.62 -15.63
CA SER A 415 36.07 -2.84 -15.63
C SER A 415 35.45 -3.95 -14.76
N THR A 416 35.58 -5.21 -15.17
CA THR A 416 35.12 -6.39 -14.38
C THR A 416 35.70 -6.41 -12.97
N ARG A 417 36.90 -5.82 -12.79
CA ARG A 417 37.57 -5.65 -11.49
C ARG A 417 36.87 -4.61 -10.63
N THR A 418 36.44 -3.49 -11.22
CA THR A 418 35.61 -2.46 -10.55
C THR A 418 34.27 -3.05 -10.13
N ARG A 419 33.63 -3.85 -11.00
CA ARG A 419 32.40 -4.58 -10.69
C ARG A 419 32.55 -5.54 -9.51
N ARG A 420 33.63 -6.34 -9.48
CA ARG A 420 33.95 -7.21 -8.33
C ARG A 420 34.32 -6.41 -7.10
N SER A 421 35.02 -5.29 -7.22
CA SER A 421 35.35 -4.43 -6.09
C SER A 421 34.13 -3.76 -5.46
N TRP A 422 33.12 -3.40 -6.27
CA TRP A 422 31.87 -2.83 -5.79
C TRP A 422 30.95 -3.88 -5.16
N LEU A 423 30.90 -5.10 -5.73
CA LEU A 423 30.14 -6.21 -5.17
C LEU A 423 30.83 -6.86 -3.96
N ALA A 424 32.17 -6.92 -3.94
CA ALA A 424 32.95 -7.42 -2.80
C ALA A 424 33.15 -6.35 -1.71
N GLY A 425 32.96 -5.07 -2.05
CA GLY A 425 33.00 -3.93 -1.12
C GLY A 425 31.73 -3.76 -0.28
N GLY A 426 31.00 -4.85 -0.01
CA GLY A 426 29.78 -4.89 0.80
C GLY A 426 29.92 -4.47 2.27
N THR A 427 30.95 -3.70 2.62
CA THR A 427 31.21 -3.22 3.98
C THR A 427 31.45 -1.70 4.10
N ASN A 428 31.48 -0.92 3.01
CA ASN A 428 31.71 0.54 3.11
C ASN A 428 30.77 1.37 2.23
N ILE A 429 29.46 1.15 2.34
CA ILE A 429 28.49 2.22 2.04
C ILE A 429 28.54 3.15 3.25
N THR A 430 29.13 4.33 3.08
CA THR A 430 29.20 5.36 4.13
C THR A 430 27.79 5.79 4.55
N CYS A 431 27.59 5.98 5.86
CA CYS A 431 26.35 6.29 6.58
C CYS A 431 25.43 7.34 5.89
N THR A 432 25.98 8.24 5.09
CA THR A 432 25.24 9.26 4.33
C THR A 432 24.24 8.73 3.28
N HIS A 433 24.24 7.43 2.96
CA HIS A 433 23.23 6.81 2.10
C HIS A 433 22.16 6.01 2.87
N TRP A 434 22.29 5.90 4.19
CA TRP A 434 21.32 5.25 5.09
C TRP A 434 20.40 6.26 5.79
N SER A 435 20.64 7.56 5.65
CA SER A 435 19.92 8.64 6.36
C SER A 435 18.52 8.92 5.82
N GLN A 436 17.79 7.91 5.33
CA GLN A 436 16.34 8.03 5.18
C GLN A 436 15.70 7.12 6.22
N PRO A 437 14.90 7.68 7.15
CA PRO A 437 14.38 6.95 8.29
C PRO A 437 13.56 5.75 7.81
N VAL A 438 13.95 4.56 8.26
CA VAL A 438 13.07 3.39 8.23
C VAL A 438 12.06 3.61 9.35
N LEU A 439 10.95 4.27 9.01
CA LEU A 439 9.85 4.46 9.94
C LEU A 439 9.39 3.08 10.50
N GLY A 440 9.17 3.00 11.81
CA GLY A 440 8.54 1.85 12.49
C GLY A 440 9.45 0.78 13.09
N ARG A 441 10.78 0.85 12.98
CA ARG A 441 11.67 -0.04 13.77
C ARG A 441 11.97 0.57 15.15
N PRO A 442 12.00 -0.22 16.25
CA PRO A 442 12.50 0.24 17.53
C PRO A 442 13.96 0.73 17.39
N PRO A 443 14.41 1.70 18.22
CA PRO A 443 15.58 2.55 17.95
C PRO A 443 16.96 1.88 18.15
N VAL A 444 17.03 0.55 18.02
CA VAL A 444 18.22 -0.21 18.44
C VAL A 444 18.66 -1.18 17.36
N TYR A 445 18.93 -0.68 16.17
CA TYR A 445 20.00 -1.25 15.34
C TYR A 445 20.97 -0.14 14.98
N LEU A 446 22.14 -0.21 15.60
CA LEU A 446 23.31 0.55 15.24
C LEU A 446 23.61 0.29 13.76
N CYS A 447 23.88 1.34 12.97
CA CYS A 447 24.43 1.15 11.64
C CYS A 447 25.62 0.18 11.73
N PRO A 448 25.60 -0.99 11.06
CA PRO A 448 26.64 -2.00 11.23
C PRO A 448 28.02 -1.53 10.72
N VAL A 449 28.07 -0.38 10.05
CA VAL A 449 29.29 0.26 9.54
C VAL A 449 29.82 1.35 10.48
N CYS A 450 28.97 2.19 11.09
CA CYS A 450 29.45 3.33 11.90
C CYS A 450 29.01 3.35 13.37
N GLY A 451 28.06 2.51 13.78
CA GLY A 451 27.59 2.51 15.16
C GLY A 451 26.68 3.69 15.54
N ASP A 452 26.26 4.54 14.61
CA ASP A 452 25.37 5.67 14.94
C ASP A 452 23.92 5.20 15.11
N GLN A 453 23.25 5.75 16.13
CA GLN A 453 21.81 5.70 16.31
C GLN A 453 21.17 6.85 15.54
N ASP A 454 20.17 6.56 14.72
CA ASP A 454 19.31 7.59 14.15
C ASP A 454 18.33 8.04 15.25
N ALA A 455 18.70 9.11 15.95
CA ALA A 455 17.90 9.71 17.01
C ALA A 455 16.93 10.72 16.40
N GLN A 456 15.82 10.23 15.85
CA GLN A 456 14.59 11.03 15.82
C GLN A 456 13.65 10.52 16.90
N GLU A 457 13.71 11.23 18.04
CA GLU A 457 12.71 11.17 19.08
C GLU A 457 11.39 11.64 18.44
N TYR A 458 10.52 10.68 18.12
CA TYR A 458 9.15 10.98 17.75
C TYR A 458 8.48 11.54 19.00
N ASP A 459 8.10 12.82 18.96
CA ASP A 459 7.41 13.46 20.06
C ASP A 459 5.98 12.88 20.16
N GLU A 460 5.84 11.81 20.96
CA GLU A 460 4.55 11.16 21.25
C GLU A 460 3.55 12.11 21.93
N TYR A 461 3.96 13.33 22.31
CA TYR A 461 3.13 14.25 23.06
C TYR A 461 2.16 15.09 22.23
N ASN A 462 2.18 15.04 20.90
CA ASN A 462 1.26 15.84 20.08
C ASN A 462 0.04 15.08 19.53
N ILE A 463 -0.50 14.17 20.33
CA ILE A 463 -1.75 13.43 20.03
C ILE A 463 -2.95 14.38 19.90
N ALA A 464 -2.91 15.55 20.54
CA ALA A 464 -4.01 16.53 20.50
C ALA A 464 -4.21 17.13 19.10
N ASP A 465 -3.14 17.49 18.40
CA ASP A 465 -3.21 18.06 17.05
C ASP A 465 -3.68 17.03 16.01
N VAL A 466 -3.31 15.76 16.20
CA VAL A 466 -3.79 14.64 15.36
C VAL A 466 -5.31 14.46 15.48
N TYR A 467 -5.87 14.70 16.66
CA TYR A 467 -7.32 14.64 16.85
C TYR A 467 -8.08 15.77 16.16
N GLU A 468 -7.49 16.96 16.01
CA GLU A 468 -8.12 18.07 15.27
C GLU A 468 -8.08 17.80 13.76
N GLU A 469 -6.97 17.27 13.23
CA GLU A 469 -6.94 16.83 11.83
C GLU A 469 -7.96 15.71 11.58
N GLU A 470 -7.99 14.63 12.38
CA GLU A 470 -8.98 13.54 12.24
C GLU A 470 -10.42 14.07 12.24
N GLN A 471 -10.67 15.11 13.04
CA GLN A 471 -11.96 15.77 13.19
C GLN A 471 -12.39 16.49 11.91
N ASP A 472 -11.53 17.34 11.36
CA ASP A 472 -11.81 18.08 10.13
C ASP A 472 -12.03 17.11 8.96
N LEU A 473 -11.34 15.98 8.97
CA LEU A 473 -11.41 14.98 7.92
C LEU A 473 -12.74 14.24 7.82
N LEU A 474 -13.33 13.91 8.97
CA LEU A 474 -14.66 13.32 9.01
C LEU A 474 -15.72 14.32 8.56
N VAL A 475 -15.56 15.61 8.91
CA VAL A 475 -16.47 16.67 8.45
C VAL A 475 -16.40 16.82 6.94
N GLU A 476 -15.21 17.04 6.41
CA GLU A 476 -15.02 17.33 4.99
C GLU A 476 -15.59 16.21 4.13
N TYR A 477 -15.37 14.95 4.51
CA TYR A 477 -15.96 13.82 3.80
C TYR A 477 -17.47 13.78 3.91
N LEU A 478 -18.04 13.96 5.11
CA LEU A 478 -19.50 13.91 5.28
C LEU A 478 -20.21 15.05 4.55
N GLU A 479 -19.54 16.19 4.38
CA GLU A 479 -20.06 17.32 3.61
C GLU A 479 -19.87 17.15 2.09
N ALA A 480 -18.82 16.44 1.66
CA ALA A 480 -18.52 16.15 0.26
C ALA A 480 -19.28 14.94 -0.30
N SER A 481 -19.58 13.93 0.53
CA SER A 481 -20.12 12.66 0.07
C SER A 481 -21.64 12.76 -0.24
N PRO A 482 -22.09 12.50 -1.48
CA PRO A 482 -23.49 12.65 -1.88
C PRO A 482 -24.41 11.49 -1.43
N LEU A 483 -24.07 10.73 -0.39
CA LEU A 483 -24.74 9.48 -0.05
C LEU A 483 -25.89 9.65 0.97
N MET A 484 -27.08 9.89 0.42
CA MET A 484 -28.11 8.84 0.38
C MET A 484 -28.87 8.97 -0.95
N PRO A 485 -28.97 7.92 -1.80
CA PRO A 485 -30.15 7.84 -2.66
C PRO A 485 -31.36 7.78 -1.73
N PRO A 486 -32.47 8.47 -2.02
CA PRO A 486 -33.66 8.38 -1.17
C PRO A 486 -34.00 6.90 -1.04
N ARG A 487 -34.08 6.42 0.21
CA ARG A 487 -34.69 5.12 0.47
C ARG A 487 -36.03 5.14 -0.26
N PHE A 488 -36.21 4.20 -1.17
CA PHE A 488 -37.52 3.81 -1.65
C PHE A 488 -38.31 3.30 -0.43
N GLU A 489 -38.95 4.23 0.26
CA GLU A 489 -40.19 3.95 0.97
C GLU A 489 -41.28 3.90 -0.10
N GLU A 490 -41.93 2.73 -0.21
CA GLU A 490 -43.20 2.46 -0.91
C GLU A 490 -43.19 2.44 -2.45
N MET A 491 -42.87 1.26 -3.02
CA MET A 491 -43.69 0.60 -4.06
C MET A 491 -43.83 -0.88 -3.75
#